data_AF-A0A0M4GJX9-F1
#
_entry.id   AF-A0A0M4GJX9-F1
#
_cell.length_a   1.000
_cell.length_b   1.000
_cell.length_c   1.000
_cell.angle_alpha   90.00
_cell.angle_beta   90.00
_cell.angle_gamma   90.00
#
_symmetry.space_group_name_H-M   'P 1'
#
loop_
_entity.id
_entity.type
_entity.pdbx_description
1 polymer ?
#
loop_
_entity_poly.entity_id
_entity_poly.type
_entity_poly.pdbx_seq_one_letter_code
_entity_poly.pdbx_strand_id
1 'polypeptide(L)'
;MSRRRACLLAAVMLGSSACADHGDDQASASPVPTFLTDQTLCEVVPRQLLENGLGFYPTAFSYWHSPGHNSSRDIFNCRIYGIRMPQGLQSSLAVSYFIGGKLGAGAGGTEFTELDDKGLPQITFDDTQGRGCIWSDDNRGRWIIGAWLYPDVDIHTLGIRFYLSDPKTAYDENLSLNYDQDDLNAMTDLLHTLVLAVPPVAAGPASKRITSTSYSQG
;
A
#
# COMPACT_ATOMS: atom_id res chain seq x y z
N MET A 1 -53.70 -53.22 21.28
CA MET A 1 -54.82 -52.30 21.60
C MET A 1 -54.77 -51.94 23.08
N SER A 2 -54.43 -50.70 23.43
CA SER A 2 -55.01 -49.97 24.57
C SER A 2 -54.47 -48.54 24.52
N ARG A 3 -55.35 -47.58 24.24
CA ARG A 3 -55.10 -46.13 24.30
C ARG A 3 -55.61 -45.64 25.64
N ARG A 4 -54.85 -44.81 26.37
CA ARG A 4 -55.42 -43.72 27.17
C ARG A 4 -54.52 -42.48 27.08
N ARG A 5 -55.15 -41.36 26.73
CA ARG A 5 -54.64 -39.99 26.68
C ARG A 5 -55.12 -39.23 27.92
N ALA A 6 -54.46 -38.09 28.15
CA ALA A 6 -54.92 -36.89 28.89
C ALA A 6 -54.82 -36.97 30.42
N CYS A 7 -54.57 -35.91 31.18
CA CYS A 7 -54.12 -34.53 30.95
C CYS A 7 -53.80 -33.96 32.36
N LEU A 8 -52.85 -33.02 32.42
CA LEU A 8 -52.75 -31.85 33.31
C LEU A 8 -53.25 -31.95 34.76
N LEU A 9 -52.39 -31.60 35.72
CA LEU A 9 -52.72 -30.58 36.73
C LEU A 9 -51.44 -29.99 37.33
N ALA A 10 -51.41 -28.67 37.33
CA ALA A 10 -50.33 -27.81 37.80
C ALA A 10 -50.24 -27.78 39.32
N ALA A 11 -49.02 -27.68 39.84
CA ALA A 11 -48.76 -27.14 41.17
C ALA A 11 -47.67 -26.07 41.04
N VAL A 12 -48.11 -24.81 41.08
CA VAL A 12 -47.25 -23.64 41.22
C VAL A 12 -46.81 -23.59 42.68
N MET A 13 -45.50 -23.66 42.93
CA MET A 13 -44.92 -23.25 44.20
C MET A 13 -43.88 -22.16 43.91
N LEU A 14 -44.27 -20.93 44.22
CA LEU A 14 -43.41 -19.76 44.30
C LEU A 14 -42.51 -19.92 45.52
N GLY A 15 -41.22 -20.12 45.29
CA GLY A 15 -40.18 -20.13 46.33
C GLY A 15 -39.03 -19.25 45.86
N SER A 16 -39.07 -17.98 46.26
CA SER A 16 -38.06 -16.98 45.93
C SER A 16 -36.76 -17.27 46.68
N SER A 17 -35.74 -17.73 45.96
CA SER A 17 -34.35 -17.63 46.37
C SER A 17 -33.62 -16.75 45.36
N ALA A 18 -33.49 -15.48 45.70
CA ALA A 18 -32.56 -14.58 45.05
C ALA A 18 -31.14 -15.05 45.37
N CYS A 19 -30.33 -15.30 44.34
CA CYS A 19 -28.88 -15.11 44.35
C CYS A 19 -28.33 -15.32 42.93
N ALA A 20 -27.69 -14.27 42.42
CA ALA A 20 -26.68 -14.26 41.36
C ALA A 20 -27.13 -14.68 39.94
N ASP A 21 -27.60 -13.66 39.22
CA ASP A 21 -27.13 -13.27 37.90
C ASP A 21 -25.85 -13.98 37.41
N HIS A 22 -25.99 -14.84 36.40
CA HIS A 22 -25.00 -14.97 35.34
C HIS A 22 -25.73 -15.33 34.05
N GLY A 23 -25.80 -14.31 33.19
CA GLY A 23 -26.53 -14.30 31.95
C GLY A 23 -26.04 -15.32 30.92
N ASP A 24 -26.92 -15.47 29.94
CA ASP A 24 -26.72 -16.00 28.60
C ASP A 24 -25.26 -16.22 28.19
N ASP A 25 -24.76 -17.45 28.35
CA ASP A 25 -23.68 -17.95 27.50
C ASP A 25 -24.29 -18.30 26.12
N GLN A 26 -24.83 -17.27 25.47
CA GLN A 26 -24.78 -17.17 24.02
C GLN A 26 -23.31 -17.27 23.69
N ALA A 27 -22.87 -18.44 23.18
CA ALA A 27 -21.53 -18.63 22.66
C ALA A 27 -21.25 -17.45 21.73
N SER A 28 -20.49 -16.50 22.26
CA SER A 28 -20.11 -15.30 21.56
C SER A 28 -19.29 -15.82 20.40
N ALA A 29 -19.88 -15.77 19.20
CA ALA A 29 -19.13 -16.01 17.99
C ALA A 29 -17.95 -15.04 18.07
N SER A 30 -16.76 -15.59 18.33
CA SER A 30 -15.52 -14.83 18.31
C SER A 30 -15.56 -13.99 17.05
N PRO A 31 -15.38 -12.66 17.12
CA PRO A 31 -15.48 -11.84 15.94
C PRO A 31 -14.52 -12.42 14.92
N VAL A 32 -15.06 -12.97 13.82
CA VAL A 32 -14.25 -13.32 12.67
C VAL A 32 -13.54 -12.02 12.30
N PRO A 33 -12.19 -12.00 12.24
CA PRO A 33 -11.45 -10.77 11.96
C PRO A 33 -12.08 -10.12 10.75
N THR A 34 -12.63 -8.94 10.96
CA THR A 34 -13.28 -8.19 9.92
C THR A 34 -12.15 -7.64 9.05
N PHE A 35 -11.84 -8.32 7.94
CA PHE A 35 -10.87 -7.87 6.93
C PHE A 35 -11.37 -6.62 6.17
N LEU A 36 -12.03 -5.66 6.83
CA LEU A 36 -12.58 -4.44 6.22
C LEU A 36 -11.71 -3.21 6.51
N THR A 37 -10.38 -3.37 6.47
CA THR A 37 -9.43 -2.24 6.42
C THR A 37 -8.37 -2.43 5.32
N ASP A 38 -8.70 -3.18 4.26
CA ASP A 38 -7.77 -3.49 3.15
C ASP A 38 -7.47 -2.26 2.25
N GLN A 39 -7.19 -1.09 2.83
CA GLN A 39 -6.47 -0.05 2.11
C GLN A 39 -5.08 -0.57 1.81
N THR A 40 -4.90 -1.16 0.63
CA THR A 40 -3.58 -1.58 0.18
C THR A 40 -2.76 -0.35 -0.19
N LEU A 41 -1.44 -0.51 -0.30
CA LEU A 41 -0.55 0.55 -0.76
C LEU A 41 -0.97 1.16 -2.11
N CYS A 42 -1.72 0.41 -2.94
CA CYS A 42 -2.27 0.91 -4.20
C CYS A 42 -3.49 1.82 -4.05
N GLU A 43 -4.30 1.61 -3.02
CA GLU A 43 -5.57 2.33 -2.84
C GLU A 43 -5.36 3.76 -2.34
N VAL A 44 -4.25 4.02 -1.66
CA VAL A 44 -3.86 5.37 -1.21
C VAL A 44 -3.24 6.22 -2.32
N VAL A 45 -3.03 5.67 -3.51
CA VAL A 45 -2.49 6.43 -4.65
C VAL A 45 -3.60 7.24 -5.31
N PRO A 46 -3.58 8.58 -5.26
CA PRO A 46 -4.65 9.41 -5.79
C PRO A 46 -4.69 9.38 -7.32
N ARG A 47 -5.72 8.75 -7.89
CA ARG A 47 -5.94 8.67 -9.34
C ARG A 47 -5.88 10.03 -10.04
N GLN A 48 -6.41 11.07 -9.42
CA GLN A 48 -6.43 12.42 -10.02
C GLN A 48 -5.03 13.01 -10.19
N LEU A 49 -4.09 12.77 -9.27
CA LEU A 49 -2.70 13.23 -9.45
C LEU A 49 -2.00 12.44 -10.55
N LEU A 50 -2.32 11.15 -10.71
CA LEU A 50 -1.78 10.35 -11.81
C LEU A 50 -2.26 10.87 -13.17
N GLU A 51 -3.57 11.09 -13.32
CA GLU A 51 -4.16 11.51 -14.59
C GLU A 51 -3.81 12.96 -14.95
N ASN A 52 -3.96 13.88 -13.99
CA ASN A 52 -3.78 15.31 -14.25
C ASN A 52 -2.32 15.76 -14.13
N GLY A 53 -1.56 15.18 -13.18
CA GLY A 53 -0.17 15.56 -12.95
C GLY A 53 0.81 14.84 -13.88
N LEU A 54 0.63 13.53 -14.07
CA LEU A 54 1.58 12.71 -14.86
C LEU A 54 1.06 12.33 -16.25
N GLY A 55 -0.15 12.74 -16.62
CA GLY A 55 -0.80 12.28 -17.86
C GLY A 55 -0.96 10.76 -17.91
N PHE A 56 -1.00 10.09 -16.75
CA PHE A 56 -0.95 8.64 -16.60
C PHE A 56 -2.32 8.11 -16.21
N TYR A 57 -2.88 7.25 -17.05
CA TYR A 57 -4.22 6.68 -16.88
C TYR A 57 -4.11 5.23 -16.40
N PRO A 58 -4.40 4.94 -15.12
CA PRO A 58 -4.30 3.60 -14.55
C PRO A 58 -5.33 2.65 -15.18
N THR A 59 -4.89 1.42 -15.47
CA THR A 59 -5.73 0.35 -16.03
C THR A 59 -5.78 -0.89 -15.15
N ALA A 60 -4.73 -1.15 -14.37
CA ALA A 60 -4.66 -2.27 -13.44
C ALA A 60 -3.66 -1.96 -12.33
N PHE A 61 -3.70 -2.73 -11.25
CA PHE A 61 -2.64 -2.72 -10.25
C PHE A 61 -2.35 -4.13 -9.74
N SER A 62 -1.16 -4.32 -9.19
CA SER A 62 -0.77 -5.46 -8.40
C SER A 62 -0.18 -4.98 -7.08
N TYR A 63 -0.45 -5.72 -6.01
CA TYR A 63 0.08 -5.47 -4.69
C TYR A 63 0.72 -6.75 -4.16
N TRP A 64 1.86 -6.62 -3.49
CA TRP A 64 2.48 -7.73 -2.79
C TRP A 64 3.28 -7.25 -1.57
N HIS A 65 3.36 -8.14 -0.60
CA HIS A 65 4.14 -8.00 0.61
C HIS A 65 5.20 -9.09 0.63
N SER A 66 6.47 -8.70 0.83
CA SER A 66 7.59 -9.62 0.98
C SER A 66 8.06 -9.60 2.43
N PRO A 67 7.71 -10.62 3.23
CA PRO A 67 8.13 -10.68 4.62
C PRO A 67 9.65 -10.82 4.74
N GLY A 68 10.27 -9.92 5.49
CA GLY A 68 11.67 -10.04 5.86
C GLY A 68 11.89 -11.15 6.91
N HIS A 69 12.86 -12.03 6.71
CA HIS A 69 13.34 -12.92 7.78
C HIS A 69 14.08 -12.10 8.84
N ASN A 70 13.36 -11.36 9.71
CA ASN A 70 13.81 -10.50 10.84
C ASN A 70 13.39 -9.00 10.80
N SER A 71 12.23 -8.66 10.23
CA SER A 71 11.64 -7.28 10.11
C SER A 71 12.45 -6.23 9.33
N SER A 72 13.79 -6.28 9.32
CA SER A 72 14.67 -5.35 8.58
C SER A 72 14.60 -5.44 7.05
N ARG A 73 13.71 -6.29 6.54
CA ARG A 73 13.53 -6.59 5.11
C ARG A 73 12.06 -6.72 4.75
N ASP A 74 11.19 -6.18 5.59
CA ASP A 74 9.76 -6.16 5.30
C ASP A 74 9.47 -5.11 4.24
N ILE A 75 8.82 -5.52 3.16
CA ILE A 75 8.59 -4.64 2.01
C ILE A 75 7.16 -4.78 1.52
N PHE A 76 6.48 -3.63 1.44
CA PHE A 76 5.17 -3.49 0.85
C PHE A 76 5.33 -2.85 -0.52
N ASN A 77 4.73 -3.44 -1.55
CA ASN A 77 4.84 -2.94 -2.91
C ASN A 77 3.46 -2.85 -3.55
N CYS A 78 3.24 -1.73 -4.21
CA CYS A 78 2.20 -1.54 -5.19
C CYS A 78 2.86 -1.30 -6.56
N ARG A 79 2.32 -1.91 -7.59
CA ARG A 79 2.59 -1.53 -8.97
C ARG A 79 1.29 -1.24 -9.70
N ILE A 80 1.13 -0.01 -10.15
CA ILE A 80 0.02 0.46 -10.97
C ILE A 80 0.47 0.45 -12.42
N TYR A 81 -0.28 -0.20 -13.29
CA TYR A 81 -0.07 -0.24 -14.74
C TYR A 81 -1.04 0.71 -15.42
N GLY A 82 -0.64 1.28 -16.55
CA GLY A 82 -1.51 2.18 -17.29
C GLY A 82 -0.88 2.69 -18.57
N ILE A 83 -1.49 3.73 -19.12
CA ILE A 83 -1.07 4.37 -20.35
C ILE A 83 -0.71 5.83 -20.06
N ARG A 84 0.47 6.27 -20.49
CA ARG A 84 0.87 7.67 -20.47
C ARG A 84 0.49 8.35 -21.78
N MET A 85 -0.26 9.44 -21.66
CA MET A 85 -0.75 10.25 -22.76
C MET A 85 0.06 11.55 -22.88
N PRO A 86 0.09 12.17 -24.08
CA PRO A 86 -0.60 11.78 -25.31
C PRO A 86 0.11 10.66 -26.12
N GLN A 87 1.30 10.22 -25.71
CA GLN A 87 2.13 9.31 -26.50
C GLN A 87 1.56 7.88 -26.59
N GLY A 88 0.58 7.53 -25.75
CA GLY A 88 -0.07 6.22 -25.76
C GLY A 88 0.85 5.09 -25.28
N LEU A 89 1.84 5.42 -24.43
CA LEU A 89 2.89 4.49 -24.02
C LEU A 89 2.49 3.70 -22.80
N GLN A 90 2.78 2.40 -22.76
CA GLN A 90 2.56 1.62 -21.54
C GLN A 90 3.55 2.05 -20.47
N SER A 91 3.03 2.40 -19.31
CA SER A 91 3.80 2.88 -18.16
C SER A 91 3.38 2.16 -16.89
N SER A 92 4.24 2.22 -15.89
CA SER A 92 3.93 1.81 -14.52
C SER A 92 4.38 2.86 -13.53
N LEU A 93 3.62 2.98 -12.44
CA LEU A 93 4.05 3.56 -11.19
C LEU A 93 4.28 2.43 -10.18
N ALA A 94 5.47 2.37 -9.58
CA ALA A 94 5.72 1.53 -8.41
C ALA A 94 5.77 2.40 -7.16
N VAL A 95 5.05 1.99 -6.11
CA VAL A 95 5.10 2.58 -4.78
C VAL A 95 5.57 1.48 -3.85
N SER A 96 6.64 1.73 -3.10
CA SER A 96 7.26 0.73 -2.24
C SER A 96 7.56 1.33 -0.88
N TYR A 97 7.19 0.62 0.18
CA TYR A 97 7.52 0.98 1.56
C TYR A 97 8.46 -0.06 2.15
N PHE A 98 9.58 0.41 2.70
CA PHE A 98 10.67 -0.42 3.21
C PHE A 98 10.94 -0.11 4.68
N ILE A 99 11.18 -1.15 5.46
CA ILE A 99 11.74 -1.03 6.82
C ILE A 99 13.27 -1.07 6.75
N GLY A 100 13.97 -0.23 7.49
CA GLY A 100 15.43 -0.29 7.66
C GLY A 100 16.27 0.58 6.71
N GLY A 101 15.73 1.68 6.20
CA GLY A 101 16.51 2.77 5.58
C GLY A 101 16.86 2.57 4.12
N LYS A 102 16.44 1.46 3.51
CA LYS A 102 16.79 1.08 2.13
C LYS A 102 15.69 1.36 1.14
N LEU A 103 16.06 1.77 -0.07
CA LEU A 103 15.22 1.80 -1.25
C LEU A 103 15.51 0.59 -2.13
N GLY A 104 14.52 -0.28 -2.30
CA GLY A 104 14.63 -1.50 -3.11
C GLY A 104 14.86 -2.76 -2.29
N ALA A 105 14.44 -3.90 -2.84
CA ALA A 105 14.49 -5.20 -2.16
C ALA A 105 15.85 -5.91 -2.33
N GLY A 106 16.26 -6.67 -1.32
CA GLY A 106 17.40 -7.59 -1.39
C GLY A 106 18.77 -6.93 -1.24
N ALA A 107 19.84 -7.64 -1.66
CA ALA A 107 21.23 -7.21 -1.49
C ALA A 107 21.65 -6.04 -2.40
N GLY A 108 20.79 -5.64 -3.36
CA GLY A 108 21.02 -4.51 -4.26
C GLY A 108 20.15 -3.28 -3.95
N GLY A 109 19.54 -3.22 -2.76
CA GLY A 109 18.85 -2.01 -2.30
C GLY A 109 19.85 -0.89 -1.99
N THR A 110 19.47 0.35 -2.28
CA THR A 110 20.28 1.55 -2.03
C THR A 110 19.94 2.09 -0.65
N GLU A 111 20.93 2.31 0.21
CA GLU A 111 20.67 3.02 1.48
C GLU A 111 20.26 4.46 1.19
N PHE A 112 19.30 5.00 1.95
CA PHE A 112 18.90 6.39 1.78
C PHE A 112 20.08 7.35 1.96
N THR A 113 21.02 7.04 2.86
CA THR A 113 22.24 7.84 3.07
C THR A 113 23.11 7.95 1.81
N GLU A 114 23.10 6.94 0.93
CA GLU A 114 23.81 7.03 -0.36
C GLU A 114 23.17 8.08 -1.29
N LEU A 115 21.91 8.45 -1.09
CA LEU A 115 21.28 9.54 -1.83
C LEU A 115 21.73 10.91 -1.32
N ASP A 116 22.09 11.01 -0.05
CA ASP A 116 22.60 12.26 0.54
C ASP A 116 23.96 12.60 -0.04
N ASP A 117 24.79 11.57 -0.20
CA ASP A 117 26.13 11.69 -0.78
C ASP A 117 26.10 12.08 -2.28
N LYS A 118 24.96 11.91 -2.95
CA LYS A 118 24.76 12.33 -4.35
C LYS A 118 24.48 13.81 -4.53
N GLY A 119 24.22 14.55 -3.44
CA GLY A 119 23.92 15.98 -3.51
C GLY A 119 22.62 16.31 -4.26
N LEU A 120 21.66 15.37 -4.28
CA LEU A 120 20.35 15.59 -4.89
C LEU A 120 19.57 16.70 -4.15
N PRO A 121 18.74 17.50 -4.86
CA PRO A 121 17.87 18.47 -4.23
C PRO A 121 17.00 17.82 -3.14
N GLN A 122 17.16 18.30 -1.91
CA GLN A 122 16.40 17.81 -0.78
C GLN A 122 15.02 18.45 -0.74
N ILE A 123 14.04 17.67 -0.33
CA ILE A 123 12.64 18.05 -0.20
C ILE A 123 12.22 17.85 1.25
N THR A 124 11.53 18.85 1.78
CA THR A 124 10.82 18.82 3.06
C THR A 124 9.41 19.34 2.82
N PHE A 125 8.45 18.90 3.62
CA PHE A 125 7.09 19.42 3.59
C PHE A 125 6.77 20.02 4.96
N ASP A 126 6.01 21.11 4.98
CA ASP A 126 5.75 21.88 6.21
C ASP A 126 4.91 21.10 7.25
N ASP A 127 4.12 20.13 6.79
CA ASP A 127 3.13 19.38 7.58
C ASP A 127 3.57 17.96 7.96
N THR A 128 4.73 17.51 7.49
CA THR A 128 5.27 16.18 7.81
C THR A 128 6.76 16.22 8.12
N GLN A 129 7.16 15.48 9.14
CA GLN A 129 8.56 15.29 9.47
C GLN A 129 9.20 14.25 8.56
N GLY A 130 10.52 14.37 8.36
CA GLY A 130 11.29 13.55 7.44
C GLY A 130 11.90 14.40 6.34
N ARG A 131 12.40 13.72 5.32
CA ARG A 131 13.04 14.37 4.17
C ARG A 131 13.02 13.45 2.97
N GLY A 132 13.03 14.03 1.79
CA GLY A 132 13.00 13.30 0.55
C GLY A 132 13.84 13.93 -0.54
N CYS A 133 13.78 13.32 -1.71
CA CYS A 133 14.32 13.87 -2.94
C CYS A 133 13.55 13.27 -4.12
N ILE A 134 13.40 14.06 -5.19
CA ILE A 134 12.91 13.61 -6.49
C ILE A 134 14.05 13.82 -7.50
N TRP A 135 14.31 12.83 -8.34
CA TRP A 135 15.28 12.94 -9.42
C TRP A 135 14.89 12.07 -10.61
N SER A 136 15.41 12.39 -11.79
CA SER A 136 15.37 11.51 -12.96
C SER A 136 16.61 10.61 -12.96
N ASP A 137 16.47 9.35 -13.39
CA ASP A 137 17.63 8.47 -13.51
C ASP A 137 18.51 8.89 -14.70
N ASP A 138 19.74 9.30 -14.41
CA ASP A 138 20.74 9.75 -15.39
C ASP A 138 21.06 8.70 -16.46
N ASN A 139 20.85 7.41 -16.15
CA ASN A 139 21.00 6.32 -17.12
C ASN A 139 19.77 6.23 -18.04
N ARG A 140 19.79 7.09 -19.07
CA ARG A 140 18.81 7.20 -20.16
C ARG A 140 17.50 7.93 -19.82
N GLY A 141 17.39 8.60 -18.66
CA GLY A 141 16.21 9.42 -18.32
C GLY A 141 14.90 8.63 -18.25
N ARG A 142 14.98 7.30 -18.08
CA ARG A 142 13.82 6.43 -18.32
C ARG A 142 12.82 6.48 -17.17
N TRP A 143 13.28 6.85 -15.97
CA TRP A 143 12.50 6.81 -14.74
C TRP A 143 12.58 8.16 -14.02
N ILE A 144 11.47 8.55 -13.39
CA ILE A 144 11.50 9.52 -12.28
C ILE A 144 11.37 8.74 -10.99
N ILE A 145 12.22 9.07 -10.04
CA ILE A 145 12.31 8.41 -8.75
C ILE A 145 12.07 9.44 -7.68
N GLY A 146 11.21 9.09 -6.73
CA GLY A 146 11.05 9.81 -5.48
C GLY A 146 11.38 8.92 -4.30
N ALA A 147 12.01 9.50 -3.31
CA ALA A 147 12.31 8.83 -2.07
C ALA A 147 11.96 9.72 -0.88
N TRP A 148 11.47 9.11 0.20
CA TRP A 148 11.25 9.77 1.48
C TRP A 148 11.78 8.90 2.62
N LEU A 149 12.48 9.52 3.55
CA LEU A 149 12.97 8.93 4.79
C LEU A 149 12.12 9.46 5.95
N TYR A 150 11.43 8.55 6.65
CA TYR A 150 10.68 8.88 7.85
C TYR A 150 11.63 9.07 9.05
N PRO A 151 11.31 9.94 10.01
CA PRO A 151 12.18 10.25 11.16
C PRO A 151 12.07 9.21 12.29
N ASP A 152 11.60 8.00 12.02
CA ASP A 152 11.24 7.01 13.03
C ASP A 152 12.39 6.06 13.41
N VAL A 153 12.17 5.32 14.51
CA VAL A 153 13.19 4.47 15.15
C VAL A 153 13.59 3.25 14.31
N ASP A 154 12.69 2.78 13.45
CA ASP A 154 12.90 1.64 12.57
C ASP A 154 13.42 2.04 11.17
N ILE A 155 13.64 3.35 10.97
CA ILE A 155 14.16 3.98 9.75
C ILE A 155 13.34 3.53 8.55
N HIS A 156 12.09 3.96 8.44
CA HIS A 156 11.28 3.60 7.28
C HIS A 156 11.61 4.48 6.07
N THR A 157 11.47 3.90 4.86
CA THR A 157 11.53 4.67 3.62
C THR A 157 10.36 4.37 2.70
N LEU A 158 9.90 5.41 2.00
CA LEU A 158 8.96 5.33 0.90
C LEU A 158 9.71 5.61 -0.40
N GLY A 159 9.56 4.73 -1.38
CA GLY A 159 10.06 4.90 -2.74
C GLY A 159 8.91 4.95 -3.74
N ILE A 160 8.93 5.91 -4.64
CA ILE A 160 8.06 5.96 -5.82
C ILE A 160 8.90 5.94 -7.09
N ARG A 161 8.50 5.14 -8.08
CA ARG A 161 9.17 5.05 -9.37
C ARG A 161 8.16 5.09 -10.49
N PHE A 162 8.24 6.10 -11.34
CA PHE A 162 7.44 6.20 -12.53
C PHE A 162 8.28 5.90 -13.76
N TYR A 163 7.86 4.93 -14.57
CA TYR A 163 8.65 4.45 -15.69
C TYR A 163 7.81 3.78 -16.78
N LEU A 164 8.36 3.75 -17.99
CA LEU A 164 7.78 3.04 -19.12
C LEU A 164 7.90 1.53 -18.93
N SER A 165 6.83 0.81 -19.20
CA SER A 165 6.74 -0.64 -19.00
C SER A 165 6.72 -1.44 -20.30
N ASP A 166 6.52 -0.80 -21.46
CA ASP A 166 6.59 -1.50 -22.74
C ASP A 166 8.05 -1.86 -23.08
N PRO A 167 8.41 -3.16 -23.18
CA PRO A 167 9.76 -3.58 -23.52
C PRO A 167 10.22 -3.08 -24.90
N LYS A 168 9.31 -2.87 -25.85
CA LYS A 168 9.65 -2.41 -27.21
C LYS A 168 10.13 -0.96 -27.21
N THR A 169 9.58 -0.13 -26.33
CA THR A 169 9.96 1.29 -26.21
C THR A 169 10.98 1.53 -25.11
N ALA A 170 11.08 0.65 -24.10
CA ALA A 170 12.06 0.76 -23.01
C ALA A 170 13.53 0.67 -23.49
N TYR A 171 13.77 0.13 -24.68
CA TYR A 171 15.10 0.01 -25.31
C TYR A 171 15.24 0.80 -26.62
N ASP A 172 14.23 1.58 -27.01
CA ASP A 172 14.33 2.41 -28.21
C ASP A 172 15.12 3.69 -27.87
N GLU A 173 16.34 3.77 -28.38
CA GLU A 173 17.26 4.91 -28.14
C GLU A 173 16.81 6.19 -28.85
N ASN A 174 15.85 6.10 -29.78
CA ASN A 174 15.27 7.27 -30.45
C ASN A 174 14.08 7.86 -29.68
N LEU A 175 13.54 7.13 -28.68
CA LEU A 175 12.49 7.62 -27.80
C LEU A 175 13.13 8.34 -26.60
N SER A 176 13.47 9.61 -26.79
CA SER A 176 13.83 10.51 -25.69
C SER A 176 12.55 10.91 -24.96
N LEU A 177 12.12 10.09 -24.00
CA LEU A 177 11.03 10.44 -23.09
C LEU A 177 11.63 11.26 -21.96
N ASN A 178 11.91 12.52 -22.29
CA ASN A 178 12.41 13.47 -21.31
C ASN A 178 11.23 13.80 -20.39
N TYR A 179 11.29 13.31 -19.17
CA TYR A 179 10.51 13.89 -18.10
C TYR A 179 10.98 15.32 -17.88
N ASP A 180 10.03 16.23 -17.81
CA ASP A 180 10.32 17.64 -17.62
C ASP A 180 10.11 18.05 -16.15
N GLN A 181 10.19 19.36 -15.90
CA GLN A 181 10.01 19.89 -14.56
C GLN A 181 8.56 19.71 -14.07
N ASP A 182 7.57 19.70 -14.96
CA ASP A 182 6.18 19.49 -14.57
C ASP A 182 5.97 18.06 -14.07
N ASP A 183 6.63 17.08 -14.70
CA ASP A 183 6.64 15.71 -14.21
C ASP A 183 7.32 15.57 -12.83
N LEU A 184 8.44 16.28 -12.61
CA LEU A 184 9.12 16.29 -11.30
C LEU A 184 8.23 16.94 -10.21
N ASN A 185 7.51 18.01 -10.55
CA ASN A 185 6.56 18.67 -9.66
C ASN A 185 5.39 17.73 -9.34
N ALA A 186 4.80 17.07 -10.34
CA ALA A 186 3.73 16.11 -10.14
C ALA A 186 4.17 14.91 -9.28
N MET A 187 5.40 14.43 -9.47
CA MET A 187 5.98 13.40 -8.60
C MET A 187 6.21 13.90 -7.16
N THR A 188 6.53 15.18 -6.98
CA THR A 188 6.66 15.81 -5.66
C THR A 188 5.31 15.88 -4.94
N ASP A 189 4.26 16.32 -5.63
CA ASP A 189 2.89 16.37 -5.09
C ASP A 189 2.37 14.96 -4.73
N LEU A 190 2.67 13.99 -5.59
CA LEU A 190 2.36 12.58 -5.34
C LEU A 190 3.12 12.06 -4.11
N LEU A 191 4.41 12.36 -4.00
CA LEU A 191 5.23 11.98 -2.85
C LEU A 191 4.63 12.57 -1.57
N HIS A 192 4.32 13.86 -1.55
CA HIS A 192 3.73 14.54 -0.39
C HIS A 192 2.45 13.85 0.08
N THR A 193 1.54 13.56 -0.85
CA THR A 193 0.29 12.87 -0.55
C THR A 193 0.53 11.47 0.04
N LEU A 194 1.47 10.72 -0.52
CA LEU A 194 1.76 9.35 -0.08
C LEU A 194 2.51 9.30 1.25
N VAL A 195 3.37 10.28 1.56
CA VAL A 195 4.08 10.34 2.85
C VAL A 195 3.10 10.35 4.03
N LEU A 196 1.95 11.00 3.88
CA LEU A 196 0.93 11.05 4.92
C LEU A 196 0.07 9.78 4.97
N ALA A 197 -0.23 9.18 3.80
CA ALA A 197 -1.20 8.09 3.69
C ALA A 197 -0.59 6.68 3.86
N VAL A 198 0.70 6.50 3.55
CA VAL A 198 1.34 5.17 3.51
C VAL A 198 1.64 4.58 4.90
N PRO A 199 2.19 5.31 5.88
CA PRO A 199 2.52 4.73 7.19
C PRO A 199 1.35 3.99 7.88
N PRO A 200 0.12 4.54 7.98
CA PRO A 200 -0.99 3.83 8.62
C PRO A 200 -1.41 2.57 7.86
N VAL A 201 -1.25 2.55 6.53
CA VAL A 201 -1.53 1.39 5.68
C VAL A 201 -0.47 0.30 5.83
N ALA A 202 0.81 0.69 5.85
CA ALA A 202 1.93 -0.24 6.01
C ALA A 202 1.98 -0.84 7.43
N ALA A 203 1.44 -0.15 8.43
CA ALA A 203 1.29 -0.64 9.80
C ALA A 203 0.12 -1.63 10.01
N GLY A 204 -0.55 -2.09 8.94
CA GLY A 204 -1.69 -3.01 8.97
C GLY A 204 -1.43 -4.35 9.71
N PRO A 205 -2.47 -5.18 9.93
CA PRO A 205 -2.39 -6.34 10.84
C PRO A 205 -1.29 -7.31 10.39
N ALA A 206 -0.47 -7.74 11.36
CA ALA A 206 0.68 -8.60 11.13
C ALA A 206 0.30 -9.85 10.29
N SER A 207 0.82 -9.90 9.07
CA SER A 207 1.01 -11.10 8.23
C SER A 207 -0.25 -11.90 7.84
N LYS A 208 -0.71 -11.72 6.59
CA LYS A 208 -1.19 -12.86 5.79
C LYS A 208 -0.96 -12.63 4.29
N ARG A 209 -0.26 -13.56 3.66
CA ARG A 209 0.02 -13.58 2.21
C ARG A 209 -1.30 -13.72 1.45
N ILE A 210 -1.77 -12.63 0.83
CA ILE A 210 -2.90 -12.66 -0.10
C ILE A 210 -2.33 -12.53 -1.52
N THR A 211 -2.54 -13.56 -2.33
CA THR A 211 -2.41 -13.46 -3.79
C THR A 211 -3.83 -13.28 -4.32
N SER A 212 -4.22 -12.06 -4.69
CA SER A 212 -5.55 -11.84 -5.27
C SER A 212 -5.52 -11.96 -6.79
N THR A 213 -6.50 -12.70 -7.28
CA THR A 213 -6.80 -13.07 -8.66
C THR A 213 -7.29 -11.88 -9.49
N SER A 214 -6.99 -11.90 -10.79
CA SER A 214 -7.54 -11.02 -11.81
C SER A 214 -9.08 -11.06 -11.85
N TYR A 215 -9.73 -9.91 -11.98
CA TYR A 215 -11.14 -9.84 -12.35
C TYR A 215 -11.31 -10.32 -13.81
N SER A 216 -11.90 -11.50 -14.02
CA SER A 216 -12.59 -11.78 -15.27
C SER A 216 -13.96 -11.11 -15.20
N GLN A 217 -14.23 -10.16 -16.11
CA GLN A 217 -15.59 -9.67 -16.29
C GLN A 217 -16.48 -10.82 -16.76
N GLY A 218 -17.57 -11.05 -16.05
CA GLY A 218 -18.73 -11.82 -16.52
C GLY A 218 -19.78 -10.88 -17.07
#